data_AF-M6RB37-F1
#
_entry.id   AF-M6RB37-F1
#
_cell.length_a   1.000
_cell.length_b   1.000
_cell.length_c   1.000
_cell.angle_alpha   90.00
_cell.angle_beta   90.00
_cell.angle_gamma   90.00
#
_symmetry.space_group_name_H-M   'P 1'
#
loop_
_entity.id
_entity.type
_entity.pdbx_description
1 polymer ?
#
loop_
_entity_poly.entity_id
_entity_poly.type
_entity_poly.pdbx_seq_one_letter_code
_entity_poly.pdbx_strand_id
1 'polypeptide(L)' 'MSRNQLTILPKEIEQLVNLESLHLRDNELTTLPEEIGILKNLKYLDISRNQISNFPKEIQKLKI' A
#
# COMPACT_ATOMS: atom_id res chain seq x y z
N MET A 1 -8.48 13.84 -15.06
CA MET A 1 -8.08 13.40 -13.70
C MET A 1 -8.87 12.14 -13.38
N SER A 2 -8.40 10.97 -13.80
CA SER A 2 -9.04 9.69 -13.47
C SER A 2 -8.59 9.27 -12.07
N ARG A 3 -9.53 9.14 -11.14
CA ARG A 3 -9.27 8.39 -9.90
C ARG A 3 -9.26 6.92 -10.27
N ASN A 4 -8.25 6.19 -9.79
CA ASN A 4 -8.29 4.74 -9.91
C ASN A 4 -9.26 4.21 -8.85
N GLN A 5 -10.17 3.32 -9.22
CA GLN A 5 -11.19 2.79 -8.32
C GLN A 5 -10.67 1.57 -7.54
N LEU A 6 -9.37 1.58 -7.20
CA LEU A 6 -8.80 0.48 -6.44
C LEU A 6 -9.26 0.58 -4.99
N THR A 7 -10.09 -0.38 -4.58
CA THR A 7 -10.67 -0.44 -3.24
C THR A 7 -9.91 -1.35 -2.29
N ILE A 8 -9.15 -2.31 -2.84
CA ILE A 8 -8.31 -3.24 -2.09
C ILE A 8 -7.03 -3.55 -2.87
N LEU A 9 -5.92 -3.79 -2.15
CA LEU A 9 -4.72 -4.38 -2.73
C LEU A 9 -4.80 -5.91 -2.66
N PRO A 10 -4.51 -6.61 -3.77
CA PRO A 10 -4.49 -8.06 -3.79
C PRO A 10 -3.35 -8.61 -2.92
N LYS A 11 -3.55 -9.80 -2.35
CA LYS A 11 -2.53 -10.51 -1.55
C LYS A 11 -1.27 -10.80 -2.37
N GLU A 12 -1.42 -10.96 -3.68
CA GLU A 12 -0.36 -11.23 -4.65
C GLU A 12 0.71 -10.13 -4.68
N ILE A 13 0.46 -8.98 -4.04
CA ILE A 13 1.49 -7.96 -3.83
C ILE A 13 2.73 -8.51 -3.12
N GLU A 14 2.59 -9.55 -2.28
CA GLU A 14 3.69 -10.25 -1.61
C GLU A 14 4.77 -10.77 -2.59
N GLN A 15 4.40 -11.04 -3.84
CA GLN A 15 5.31 -11.51 -4.89
C GLN A 15 6.26 -10.41 -5.36
N LEU A 16 5.93 -9.14 -5.10
CA LEU A 16 6.76 -7.98 -5.44
C LEU A 16 7.87 -7.78 -4.42
N VAL A 17 8.61 -8.85 -4.10
CA VAL A 17 9.63 -8.88 -3.04
C VAL A 17 10.76 -7.86 -3.23
N ASN A 18 10.99 -7.40 -4.46
CA ASN A 18 12.00 -6.41 -4.81
C ASN A 18 11.44 -4.99 -4.95
N LEU A 19 10.15 -4.77 -4.64
CA LEU A 19 9.53 -3.46 -4.78
C LEU A 19 10.07 -2.50 -3.72
N GLU A 20 10.67 -1.41 -4.16
CA GLU A 20 11.20 -0.37 -3.27
C GLU A 20 10.25 0.81 -3.06
N SER A 21 9.35 1.05 -4.00
CA SER A 21 8.41 2.17 -3.97
C SER A 21 7.06 1.76 -4.53
N LEU A 22 5.99 2.06 -3.78
CA LEU A 22 4.62 1.74 -4.14
C LEU A 22 3.78 3.02 -4.11
N HIS A 23 3.22 3.40 -5.27
CA HIS A 23 2.41 4.61 -5.42
C HIS A 23 0.96 4.23 -5.67
N LEU A 24 0.11 4.50 -4.69
CA LEU A 24 -1.32 4.20 -4.67
C LEU A 24 -2.17 5.44 -4.42
N ARG A 25 -1.60 6.62 -4.65
CA ARG A 25 -2.28 7.89 -4.51
C ARG A 25 -3.54 7.98 -5.37
N ASP A 26 -4.53 8.73 -4.89
CA ASP A 26 -5.78 9.03 -5.61
C ASP A 26 -6.58 7.74 -5.94
N ASN A 27 -6.70 6.84 -4.96
CA ASN A 27 -7.50 5.61 -5.00
C ASN A 27 -8.61 5.60 -3.92
N GLU A 28 -9.34 4.49 -3.81
CA GLU A 28 -10.43 4.30 -2.85
C GLU A 28 -10.11 3.22 -1.81
N LEU A 29 -8.82 3.00 -1.52
CA LEU A 29 -8.38 2.02 -0.55
C LEU A 29 -8.93 2.39 0.83
N THR A 30 -9.55 1.43 1.50
CA THR A 30 -10.07 1.58 2.88
C THR A 30 -9.17 0.90 3.91
N THR A 31 -8.33 -0.04 3.45
CA THR A 31 -7.37 -0.79 4.25
C THR A 31 -6.12 -1.12 3.43
N LEU A 32 -5.04 -1.49 4.11
CA LEU A 32 -3.88 -2.15 3.50
C LEU A 32 -3.80 -3.60 3.98
N PRO A 33 -3.42 -4.54 3.09
CA PRO A 33 -3.22 -5.95 3.45
C PRO A 33 -1.99 -6.11 4.35
N GLU A 34 -1.99 -7.13 5.21
CA GLU A 34 -0.87 -7.44 6.11
C GLU A 34 0.38 -7.84 5.29
N GLU A 35 0.18 -8.34 4.07
CA GLU A 35 1.19 -8.70 3.08
C GLU A 35 2.12 -7.53 2.70
N ILE A 36 1.75 -6.26 2.96
CA ILE A 36 2.68 -5.13 2.86
C ILE A 36 3.90 -5.32 3.79
N GLY A 37 3.71 -6.08 4.87
CA GLY A 37 4.75 -6.54 5.78
C GLY A 37 5.80 -7.46 5.14
N ILE A 38 5.42 -8.20 4.10
CA ILE A 38 6.31 -9.13 3.39
C ILE A 38 7.27 -8.38 2.47
N LEU A 39 6.91 -7.17 2.02
CA LEU A 39 7.73 -6.33 1.15
C LEU A 39 8.92 -5.74 1.92
N LYS A 40 9.94 -6.56 2.16
CA LYS A 40 11.13 -6.20 2.95
C LYS A 40 11.95 -5.08 2.32
N ASN A 41 11.90 -4.94 1.00
CA ASN A 41 12.62 -3.92 0.26
C ASN A 41 11.82 -2.63 0.09
N LEU A 42 10.55 -2.59 0.49
CA LEU A 42 9.70 -1.41 0.34
C LEU A 42 10.18 -0.31 1.30
N LYS A 43 10.57 0.82 0.73
CA LYS A 43 11.09 1.98 1.45
C LYS A 43 10.10 3.13 1.46
N TYR A 44 9.29 3.24 0.40
CA TYR A 44 8.36 4.34 0.19
C TYR A 44 6.97 3.84 -0.20
N LEU A 45 5.95 4.36 0.47
CA LEU A 45 4.54 4.03 0.22
C LEU A 45 3.71 5.31 0.14
N ASP A 46 3.32 5.73 -1.06
CA ASP A 46 2.39 6.85 -1.23
C ASP A 46 0.95 6.34 -1.30
N ILE A 47 0.20 6.55 -0.22
CA ILE A 47 -1.22 6.22 -0.10
C ILE A 47 -2.09 7.47 0.04
N SER A 48 -1.54 8.64 -0.30
CA SER A 48 -2.24 9.91 -0.14
C SER A 48 -3.55 9.94 -0.95
N ARG A 49 -4.57 10.62 -0.42
CA ARG A 49 -5.90 10.71 -1.05
C ARG A 49 -6.58 9.34 -1.27
N ASN A 50 -6.43 8.44 -0.30
CA ASN A 50 -7.26 7.26 -0.10
C ASN A 50 -8.20 7.46 1.09
N GLN A 51 -9.00 6.45 1.41
CA GLN A 51 -9.93 6.42 2.56
C GLN A 51 -9.45 5.43 3.64
N ILE A 52 -8.13 5.24 3.76
CA ILE A 52 -7.55 4.24 4.67
C ILE A 52 -7.81 4.68 6.11
N SER A 53 -8.54 3.83 6.84
CA SER A 53 -8.84 4.04 8.26
C SER A 53 -8.15 3.02 9.15
N ASN A 54 -7.69 1.90 8.57
CA ASN A 54 -6.99 0.83 9.29
C ASN A 54 -5.62 0.59 8.67
N PHE A 55 -4.60 0.54 9.54
CA PHE A 55 -3.22 0.35 9.16
C PHE A 55 -2.66 -0.93 9.80
N PRO A 56 -2.06 -1.85 9.02
CA PRO A 56 -1.35 -2.99 9.58
C PRO A 56 -0.15 -2.50 10.39
N LYS A 57 0.24 -3.26 11.43
CA LYS A 57 1.34 -2.87 12.34
C LYS A 57 2.65 -2.67 11.60
N GLU A 58 2.80 -3.38 10.50
CA GLU A 58 3.94 -3.45 9.61
C GLU A 58 4.19 -2.14 8.86
N ILE A 59 3.23 -1.21 8.82
CA ILE A 59 3.43 0.09 8.17
C ILE A 59 4.42 0.99 8.92
N GLN A 60 4.62 0.75 10.22
CA GLN A 60 5.53 1.55 11.06
C GLN A 60 6.98 1.56 10.56
N LYS A 61 7.38 0.56 9.74
CA LYS A 61 8.72 0.46 9.17
C LYS A 61 8.89 1.26 7.87
N LEU A 62 7.80 1.75 7.28
CA LEU A 62 7.78 2.40 5.97
C LEU A 62 7.82 3.92 6.11
N LYS A 63 8.47 4.58 5.14
CA LYS A 63 8.28 6.02 4.95
C LYS A 63 7.01 6.22 4.14
N ILE A 64 6.11 7.04 4.66
CA ILE A 64 4.78 7.34 4.13
C ILE A 64 4.69 8.81 3.77
#